data_AF-A0A957E4Z6-F1
#
_entry.id   AF-A0A957E4Z6-F1
#
_cell.length_a   1.000
_cell.length_b   1.000
_cell.length_c   1.000
_cell.angle_alpha   90.00
_cell.angle_beta   90.00
_cell.angle_gamma   90.00
#
_symmetry.space_group_name_H-M   'P 1'
#
loop_
_entity.id
_entity.type
_entity.pdbx_description
1 polymer ?
#
loop_
_entity_poly.entity_id
_entity_poly.type
_entity_poly.pdbx_seq_one_letter_code
_entity_poly.pdbx_strand_id
1 'polypeptide(L)'
;MSAAVCGLLLLAPLFLYISVLIKRDTPGPIFYWGPRIGRGGSPFDILKFRTMYERPQSYDGPKITGSGDPRITAVGQWLRDTKLNELPQLWNVLKGEMSLVGPRPEDPAYVVHWPAETQELLLKVRPGITSPASILYRDEEKMLDAEAVQADYLRDILPSKLRIDSLYVRHHRSVINDIDIIFWTLITLLPRLKQKRVPPHLLFWGPLSRLTSRYFSWFFIDVLVAFAAVGAAGLFWRLADPLDVGIRAAVLHAFLGALIFSLINMLFGLARIIWSAATPGYVLALFGSTALATAVLLFINARLPPPLPRGVLILTGILAWSGFVLVRYRTRLLSGAAQHWLNMRPTTAVYGERVLIIGAGNVGCFAASILRSGQLLPKAFSVIGMVDDDPHKIGAQLGDYRVVGDTAAIPHLTQQYDIGLLVFAIAELAAEERKRILALCCQTSIRIIQMSDIVYDLKARFLNQPVLMFSNGSATDQIQNFIKEVDDLLASGQFDQARERLQVVKQLLALESS
;
A
#
# COMPACT_ATOMS: atom_id res chain seq x y z
N MET A 1 -27.70 11.64 -7.82
CA MET A 1 -29.14 11.62 -8.17
C MET A 1 -29.35 11.23 -9.63
N SER A 2 -28.78 11.93 -10.62
CA SER A 2 -28.99 11.63 -12.06
C SER A 2 -28.69 10.18 -12.45
N ALA A 3 -27.61 9.58 -11.95
CA ALA A 3 -27.25 8.19 -12.26
C ALA A 3 -28.29 7.16 -11.76
N ALA A 4 -28.90 7.39 -10.59
CA ALA A 4 -29.90 6.47 -10.05
C ALA A 4 -31.26 6.62 -10.76
N VAL A 5 -31.61 7.82 -11.26
CA VAL A 5 -32.79 8.04 -12.10
C VAL A 5 -32.63 7.29 -13.43
N CYS A 6 -31.50 7.47 -14.10
CA CYS A 6 -31.19 6.73 -15.33
C CYS A 6 -31.21 5.22 -15.08
N GLY A 7 -30.63 4.76 -13.95
CA GLY A 7 -30.66 3.36 -13.55
C GLY A 7 -32.07 2.81 -13.40
N LEU A 8 -32.97 3.52 -12.70
CA LEU A 8 -34.36 3.08 -12.54
C LEU A 8 -35.12 3.06 -13.88
N LEU A 9 -34.91 4.05 -14.75
CA LEU A 9 -35.55 4.07 -16.06
C LEU A 9 -35.09 2.91 -16.94
N LEU A 10 -33.78 2.63 -16.96
CA LEU A 10 -33.21 1.51 -17.70
C LEU A 10 -33.65 0.14 -17.15
N LEU A 11 -33.84 0.03 -15.83
CA LEU A 11 -34.23 -1.21 -15.16
C LEU A 11 -35.76 -1.38 -15.06
N ALA A 12 -36.57 -0.41 -15.46
CA ALA A 12 -38.03 -0.47 -15.34
C ALA A 12 -38.65 -1.71 -16.03
N PRO A 13 -38.24 -2.12 -17.26
CA PRO A 13 -38.75 -3.33 -17.88
C PRO A 13 -38.41 -4.60 -17.07
N LEU A 14 -37.20 -4.65 -16.50
CA LEU A 14 -36.77 -5.76 -15.64
C LEU A 14 -37.58 -5.80 -14.34
N PHE A 15 -37.85 -4.64 -13.72
CA PHE A 15 -38.65 -4.56 -12.51
C PHE A 15 -40.09 -5.04 -12.74
N LEU A 16 -40.68 -4.68 -13.89
CA LEU A 16 -42.00 -5.18 -14.28
C LEU A 16 -41.99 -6.70 -14.45
N TYR A 17 -40.99 -7.25 -15.15
CA TYR A 17 -40.84 -8.69 -15.33
C TYR A 17 -40.70 -9.43 -13.99
N ILE A 18 -39.82 -8.97 -13.10
CA ILE A 18 -39.64 -9.55 -11.76
C ILE A 18 -40.95 -9.45 -10.94
N SER A 19 -41.66 -8.33 -11.03
CA SER A 19 -42.94 -8.12 -10.33
C SER A 19 -43.99 -9.14 -10.74
N VAL A 20 -44.07 -9.47 -12.04
CA VAL A 20 -44.97 -10.51 -12.56
C VAL A 20 -44.56 -11.89 -12.04
N LEU A 21 -43.26 -12.21 -12.02
CA LEU A 21 -42.78 -13.49 -11.48
C LEU A 21 -43.15 -13.66 -10.00
N ILE A 22 -42.92 -12.63 -9.17
CA ILE A 22 -43.23 -12.68 -7.73
C ILE A 22 -44.74 -12.87 -7.49
N LYS A 23 -45.58 -12.19 -8.28
CA LYS A 23 -47.05 -12.29 -8.19
C LYS A 23 -47.60 -13.64 -8.65
N ARG A 24 -46.93 -14.31 -9.60
CA ARG A 24 -47.30 -15.65 -10.06
C ARG A 24 -46.82 -16.75 -9.13
N ASP A 25 -45.71 -16.53 -8.42
CA ASP A 25 -45.13 -17.52 -7.51
C ASP A 25 -45.98 -17.67 -6.24
N THR A 26 -46.29 -16.56 -5.55
CA THR A 26 -47.03 -16.60 -4.27
C THR A 26 -47.92 -15.37 -4.05
N PRO A 27 -49.06 -15.49 -3.33
CA PRO A 27 -49.93 -14.35 -3.01
C PRO A 27 -49.23 -13.36 -2.06
N GLY A 28 -49.55 -12.06 -2.18
CA GLY A 28 -49.03 -10.97 -1.33
C GLY A 28 -48.31 -9.85 -2.11
N PRO A 29 -47.58 -8.94 -1.43
CA PRO A 29 -46.98 -7.75 -2.03
C PRO A 29 -45.74 -8.07 -2.90
N ILE A 30 -45.42 -7.20 -3.86
CA ILE A 30 -44.20 -7.33 -4.70
C ILE A 30 -42.96 -6.90 -3.92
N PHE A 31 -43.10 -5.82 -3.15
CA PHE A 31 -42.02 -5.18 -2.44
C PHE A 31 -42.11 -5.48 -0.95
N TYR A 32 -40.93 -5.57 -0.34
CA TYR A 32 -40.74 -5.66 1.11
C TYR A 32 -40.04 -4.40 1.61
N TRP A 33 -40.51 -3.90 2.74
CA TRP A 33 -39.95 -2.75 3.45
C TRP A 33 -39.44 -3.25 4.81
N GLY A 34 -38.14 -3.08 5.07
CA GLY A 34 -37.53 -3.51 6.33
C GLY A 34 -36.92 -2.34 7.10
N PRO A 35 -37.12 -2.23 8.41
CA PRO A 35 -36.54 -1.16 9.20
C PRO A 35 -35.02 -1.30 9.26
N ARG A 36 -34.30 -0.21 9.00
CA ARG A 36 -32.84 -0.15 9.03
C ARG A 36 -32.36 1.16 9.61
N ILE A 37 -31.14 1.16 10.13
CA ILE A 37 -30.50 2.38 10.64
C ILE A 37 -29.66 3.02 9.53
N GLY A 38 -29.92 4.31 9.29
CA GLY A 38 -29.22 5.14 8.32
C GLY A 38 -28.28 6.15 8.99
N ARG A 39 -27.91 7.18 8.22
CA ARG A 39 -27.00 8.23 8.68
C ARG A 39 -27.55 8.96 9.90
N GLY A 40 -26.70 9.20 10.89
CA GLY A 40 -27.04 9.86 12.14
C GLY A 40 -27.89 9.00 13.07
N GLY A 41 -27.97 7.68 12.84
CA GLY A 41 -28.84 6.79 13.60
C GLY A 41 -30.33 6.89 13.22
N SER A 42 -30.65 7.61 12.14
CA SER A 42 -32.04 7.80 11.71
C SER A 42 -32.60 6.50 11.12
N PRO A 43 -33.74 5.98 11.60
CA PRO A 43 -34.36 4.80 11.01
C PRO A 43 -34.95 5.13 9.63
N PHE A 44 -34.89 4.19 8.70
CA PHE A 44 -35.54 4.24 7.40
C PHE A 44 -35.91 2.84 6.93
N ASP A 45 -36.84 2.74 5.96
CA ASP A 45 -37.25 1.45 5.42
C ASP A 45 -36.50 1.12 4.13
N ILE A 46 -35.71 0.05 4.18
CA ILE A 46 -34.99 -0.47 3.01
C ILE A 46 -35.97 -1.17 2.06
N LEU A 47 -35.97 -0.76 0.80
CA LEU A 47 -36.84 -1.32 -0.23
C LEU A 47 -36.17 -2.51 -0.92
N LYS A 48 -36.84 -3.67 -0.94
CA LYS A 48 -36.39 -4.87 -1.66
C LYS A 48 -37.54 -5.53 -2.40
N PHE A 49 -37.22 -6.39 -3.36
CA PHE A 49 -38.21 -7.36 -3.84
C PHE A 49 -38.49 -8.38 -2.73
N ARG A 50 -39.76 -8.77 -2.60
CA ARG A 50 -40.16 -9.83 -1.68
C ARG A 50 -39.55 -11.15 -2.13
N THR A 51 -38.90 -11.83 -1.19
CA THR A 51 -38.28 -13.15 -1.42
C THR A 51 -38.83 -14.24 -0.51
N MET A 52 -39.64 -13.88 0.50
CA MET A 52 -40.22 -14.80 1.48
C MET A 52 -41.73 -14.95 1.27
N TYR A 53 -42.29 -16.07 1.77
CA TYR A 53 -43.74 -16.26 1.85
C TYR A 53 -44.39 -15.24 2.76
N GLU A 54 -45.59 -14.78 2.42
CA GLU A 54 -46.39 -13.87 3.25
C GLU A 54 -47.23 -14.67 4.27
N ARG A 55 -46.58 -15.21 5.30
CA ARG A 55 -47.22 -16.03 6.35
C ARG A 55 -46.75 -15.56 7.74
N PRO A 56 -47.53 -15.76 8.82
CA PRO A 56 -47.11 -15.37 10.17
C PRO A 56 -45.71 -15.90 10.57
N GLN A 57 -45.43 -17.17 10.25
CA GLN A 57 -44.15 -17.83 10.49
C GLN A 57 -42.96 -17.18 9.76
N SER A 58 -43.21 -16.44 8.68
CA SER A 58 -42.14 -15.73 7.97
C SER A 58 -41.66 -14.49 8.73
N TYR A 59 -42.47 -13.96 9.64
CA TYR A 59 -42.13 -12.83 10.51
C TYR A 59 -41.65 -13.27 11.89
N ASP A 60 -42.08 -14.46 12.34
CA ASP A 60 -41.63 -15.12 13.56
C ASP A 60 -40.33 -15.89 13.30
N GLY A 61 -39.20 -15.21 13.51
CA GLY A 61 -37.87 -15.82 13.45
C GLY A 61 -36.74 -14.79 13.33
N PRO A 62 -35.47 -15.25 13.29
CA PRO A 62 -34.31 -14.38 13.13
C PRO A 62 -34.45 -13.51 11.88
N LYS A 63 -34.01 -12.24 11.99
CA LYS A 63 -33.98 -11.28 10.86
C LYS A 63 -32.89 -11.60 9.83
N ILE A 64 -32.02 -12.56 10.16
CA ILE A 64 -30.95 -13.09 9.32
C ILE A 64 -31.39 -14.47 8.82
N THR A 65 -31.05 -14.77 7.57
CA THR A 65 -31.42 -16.03 6.92
C THR A 65 -30.20 -16.92 6.78
N GLY A 66 -30.32 -18.19 7.15
CA GLY A 66 -29.30 -19.22 6.93
C GLY A 66 -29.54 -20.01 5.65
N SER A 67 -28.69 -21.00 5.41
CA SER A 67 -28.80 -21.89 4.25
C SER A 67 -30.08 -22.73 4.32
N GLY A 68 -30.86 -22.77 3.24
CA GLY A 68 -32.06 -23.60 3.16
C GLY A 68 -33.27 -23.10 3.96
N ASP A 69 -33.31 -21.81 4.30
CA ASP A 69 -34.40 -21.22 5.10
C ASP A 69 -35.79 -21.46 4.46
N PRO A 70 -36.71 -22.16 5.14
CA PRO A 70 -38.00 -22.57 4.58
C PRO A 70 -38.96 -21.38 4.33
N ARG A 71 -38.63 -20.19 4.86
CA ARG A 71 -39.41 -18.97 4.64
C ARG A 71 -39.23 -18.43 3.22
N ILE A 72 -38.20 -18.85 2.50
CA ILE A 72 -37.84 -18.33 1.17
C ILE A 72 -38.67 -19.03 0.07
N THR A 73 -39.20 -18.25 -0.87
CA THR A 73 -39.93 -18.75 -2.05
C THR A 73 -38.99 -19.23 -3.15
N ALA A 74 -39.47 -20.03 -4.11
CA ALA A 74 -38.61 -20.51 -5.21
C ALA A 74 -38.08 -19.36 -6.08
N VAL A 75 -38.95 -18.42 -6.47
CA VAL A 75 -38.51 -17.20 -7.19
C VAL A 75 -37.65 -16.32 -6.28
N GLY A 76 -37.98 -16.26 -4.98
CA GLY A 76 -37.20 -15.54 -3.99
C GLY A 76 -35.77 -16.04 -3.85
N GLN A 77 -35.55 -17.34 -3.88
CA GLN A 77 -34.23 -17.96 -3.84
C GLN A 77 -33.41 -17.52 -5.07
N TRP A 78 -33.99 -17.60 -6.26
CA TRP A 78 -33.34 -17.12 -7.49
C TRP A 78 -32.99 -15.62 -7.44
N LEU A 79 -33.90 -14.78 -6.91
CA LEU A 79 -33.64 -13.35 -6.75
C LEU A 79 -32.50 -13.04 -5.76
N ARG A 80 -32.35 -13.84 -4.69
CA ARG A 80 -31.24 -13.72 -3.75
C ARG A 80 -29.93 -14.21 -4.33
N ASP A 81 -29.97 -15.32 -5.07
CA ASP A 81 -28.80 -15.92 -5.72
C ASP A 81 -28.17 -15.01 -6.78
N THR A 82 -29.00 -14.21 -7.44
CA THR A 82 -28.61 -13.21 -8.43
C THR A 82 -28.45 -11.81 -7.83
N LYS A 83 -28.78 -11.62 -6.54
CA LYS A 83 -28.85 -10.33 -5.82
C LYS A 83 -29.79 -9.30 -6.47
N LEU A 84 -30.65 -9.73 -7.40
CA LEU A 84 -31.64 -8.88 -8.05
C LEU A 84 -32.69 -8.36 -7.06
N ASN A 85 -32.90 -9.07 -5.95
CA ASN A 85 -33.81 -8.63 -4.88
C ASN A 85 -33.43 -7.27 -4.27
N GLU A 86 -32.17 -6.83 -4.39
CA GLU A 86 -31.66 -5.60 -3.80
C GLU A 86 -31.73 -4.39 -4.72
N LEU A 87 -31.99 -4.57 -6.02
CA LEU A 87 -32.07 -3.45 -6.98
C LEU A 87 -33.09 -2.35 -6.62
N PRO A 88 -34.26 -2.65 -6.00
CA PRO A 88 -35.20 -1.61 -5.57
C PRO A 88 -34.61 -0.59 -4.58
N GLN A 89 -33.50 -0.89 -3.90
CA GLN A 89 -32.79 0.03 -3.01
C GLN A 89 -32.27 1.29 -3.74
N LEU A 90 -32.18 1.27 -5.08
CA LEU A 90 -31.90 2.48 -5.88
C LEU A 90 -32.91 3.60 -5.61
N TRP A 91 -34.14 3.27 -5.20
CA TRP A 91 -35.13 4.22 -4.73
C TRP A 91 -34.70 4.92 -3.43
N ASN A 92 -34.18 4.18 -2.45
CA ASN A 92 -33.64 4.75 -1.20
C ASN A 92 -32.41 5.65 -1.49
N VAL A 93 -31.60 5.31 -2.50
CA VAL A 93 -30.50 6.16 -2.97
C VAL A 93 -31.01 7.47 -3.57
N LEU A 94 -32.11 7.43 -4.32
CA LEU A 94 -32.75 8.64 -4.87
C LEU A 94 -33.35 9.54 -3.79
N LYS A 95 -34.00 8.94 -2.77
CA LYS A 95 -34.50 9.67 -1.59
C LYS A 95 -33.38 10.28 -0.75
N GLY A 96 -32.14 9.85 -0.94
CA GLY A 96 -30.97 10.34 -0.18
C GLY A 96 -30.80 9.67 1.19
N GLU A 97 -31.53 8.58 1.43
CA GLU A 97 -31.41 7.72 2.62
C GLU A 97 -30.15 6.84 2.52
N MET A 98 -29.83 6.38 1.30
CA MET A 98 -28.67 5.54 0.99
C MET A 98 -27.73 6.17 -0.05
N SER A 99 -26.55 5.59 -0.21
CA SER A 99 -25.60 5.79 -1.32
C SER A 99 -25.44 4.50 -2.13
N LEU A 100 -24.80 4.57 -3.30
CA LEU A 100 -24.46 3.35 -4.06
C LEU A 100 -23.42 2.51 -3.31
N VAL A 101 -22.38 3.17 -2.80
CA VAL A 101 -21.29 2.55 -2.03
C VAL A 101 -21.26 3.15 -0.64
N GLY A 102 -21.12 2.31 0.38
CA GLY A 102 -21.13 2.69 1.79
C GLY A 102 -21.33 1.47 2.70
N PRO A 103 -21.12 1.60 4.01
CA PRO A 103 -21.42 0.53 4.97
C PRO A 103 -22.84 0.02 4.79
N ARG A 104 -23.06 -1.29 4.90
CA ARG A 104 -24.40 -1.84 4.66
C ARG A 104 -25.34 -1.41 5.81
N PRO A 105 -26.58 -0.98 5.52
CA PRO A 105 -27.51 -0.61 6.58
C PRO A 105 -27.94 -1.86 7.35
N GLU A 106 -27.87 -1.80 8.68
CA GLU A 106 -28.13 -2.93 9.55
C GLU A 106 -29.46 -2.78 10.31
N ASP A 107 -30.01 -3.91 10.76
CA ASP A 107 -31.23 -3.94 11.56
C ASP A 107 -31.03 -3.19 12.90
N PRO A 108 -31.99 -2.34 13.32
CA PRO A 108 -31.90 -1.65 14.62
C PRO A 108 -31.59 -2.58 15.78
N ALA A 109 -32.11 -3.82 15.77
CA ALA A 109 -31.86 -4.80 16.82
C ALA A 109 -30.38 -5.20 16.94
N TYR A 110 -29.63 -5.18 15.84
CA TYR A 110 -28.19 -5.52 15.85
C TYR A 110 -27.30 -4.30 16.09
N VAL A 111 -27.72 -3.11 15.63
CA VAL A 111 -26.96 -1.87 15.81
C VAL A 111 -26.74 -1.53 17.28
N VAL A 112 -27.71 -1.87 18.15
CA VAL A 112 -27.59 -1.67 19.61
C VAL A 112 -26.41 -2.46 20.22
N HIS A 113 -26.00 -3.56 19.58
CA HIS A 113 -24.88 -4.38 20.05
C HIS A 113 -23.53 -3.95 19.48
N TRP A 114 -23.48 -2.90 18.66
CA TRP A 114 -22.23 -2.44 18.07
C TRP A 114 -21.37 -1.71 19.12
N PRO A 115 -20.02 -1.81 19.04
CA PRO A 115 -19.15 -0.96 19.83
C PRO A 115 -19.43 0.52 19.55
N ALA A 116 -19.44 1.36 20.60
CA ALA A 116 -19.79 2.77 20.50
C ALA A 116 -18.94 3.54 19.46
N GLU A 117 -17.63 3.27 19.42
CA GLU A 117 -16.71 3.88 18.44
C GLU A 117 -17.07 3.51 16.99
N THR A 118 -17.44 2.25 16.76
CA THR A 118 -17.88 1.76 15.44
C THR A 118 -19.21 2.38 15.05
N GLN A 119 -20.15 2.46 15.97
CA GLN A 119 -21.45 3.07 15.75
C GLN A 119 -21.28 4.56 15.37
N GLU A 120 -20.48 5.30 16.14
CA GLU A 120 -20.20 6.71 15.87
C GLU A 120 -19.56 6.90 14.48
N LEU A 121 -18.62 6.04 14.10
CA LEU A 121 -17.93 6.11 12.82
C LEU A 121 -18.84 5.78 11.63
N LEU A 122 -19.53 4.63 11.68
CA LEU A 122 -20.31 4.11 10.56
C LEU A 122 -21.61 4.88 10.36
N LEU A 123 -22.25 5.34 11.43
CA LEU A 123 -23.49 6.12 11.33
C LEU A 123 -23.24 7.57 10.87
N LYS A 124 -22.00 8.07 10.83
CA LYS A 124 -21.69 9.38 10.24
C LYS A 124 -21.89 9.43 8.73
N VAL A 125 -21.96 8.28 8.05
CA VAL A 125 -22.16 8.20 6.59
C VAL A 125 -23.51 7.67 6.20
N ARG A 126 -23.90 7.95 4.95
CA ARG A 126 -25.02 7.25 4.33
C ARG A 126 -24.61 5.78 4.12
N PRO A 127 -25.49 4.83 4.47
CA PRO A 127 -25.25 3.43 4.16
C PRO A 127 -25.33 3.17 2.65
N GLY A 128 -24.65 2.12 2.19
CA GLY A 128 -24.53 1.77 0.77
C GLY A 128 -25.37 0.57 0.36
N ILE A 129 -25.71 0.48 -0.94
CA ILE A 129 -26.22 -0.76 -1.54
C ILE A 129 -25.12 -1.83 -1.53
N THR A 130 -23.90 -1.46 -1.90
CA THR A 130 -22.72 -2.33 -1.85
C THR A 130 -21.63 -1.75 -0.96
N SER A 131 -20.77 -2.64 -0.44
CA SER A 131 -19.62 -2.32 0.39
C SER A 131 -18.52 -3.37 0.20
N PRO A 132 -17.27 -3.09 0.59
CA PRO A 132 -16.22 -4.11 0.62
C PRO A 132 -16.62 -5.34 1.44
N ALA A 133 -17.31 -5.14 2.58
CA ALA A 133 -17.84 -6.22 3.39
C ALA A 133 -18.92 -7.02 2.63
N SER A 134 -19.79 -6.35 1.86
CA SER A 134 -20.83 -7.01 1.05
C SER A 134 -20.25 -7.90 -0.05
N ILE A 135 -19.08 -7.55 -0.61
CA ILE A 135 -18.39 -8.37 -1.62
C ILE A 135 -17.74 -9.62 -1.01
N LEU A 136 -17.11 -9.46 0.16
CA LEU A 136 -16.45 -10.56 0.89
C LEU A 136 -17.45 -11.55 1.47
N TYR A 137 -18.57 -11.04 2.00
CA TYR A 137 -19.63 -11.82 2.64
C TYR A 137 -20.85 -12.02 1.73
N ARG A 138 -20.66 -12.10 0.40
CA ARG A 138 -21.78 -12.21 -0.56
C ARG A 138 -22.59 -13.50 -0.40
N ASP A 139 -21.91 -14.58 0.00
CA ASP A 139 -22.44 -15.93 0.25
C ASP A 139 -22.61 -16.19 1.76
N GLU A 140 -22.78 -15.14 2.56
CA GLU A 140 -23.00 -15.22 4.01
C GLU A 140 -24.07 -16.24 4.41
N GLU A 141 -25.18 -16.30 3.68
CA GLU A 141 -26.28 -17.24 3.96
C GLU A 141 -25.80 -18.70 3.94
N LYS A 142 -24.76 -19.04 3.15
CA LYS A 142 -24.16 -20.38 3.10
C LYS A 142 -23.14 -20.63 4.20
N MET A 143 -22.66 -19.59 4.85
CA MET A 143 -21.67 -19.67 5.94
C MET A 143 -22.34 -19.82 7.30
N LEU A 144 -23.66 -19.62 7.39
CA LEU A 144 -24.43 -19.67 8.62
C LEU A 144 -25.26 -20.95 8.68
N ASP A 145 -25.11 -21.69 9.77
CA ASP A 145 -25.93 -22.86 10.05
C ASP A 145 -27.35 -22.44 10.48
N ALA A 146 -28.36 -23.17 10.00
CA ALA A 146 -29.77 -22.85 10.19
C ALA A 146 -30.22 -22.92 11.66
N GLU A 147 -29.56 -23.74 12.48
CA GLU A 147 -29.93 -23.95 13.88
C GLU A 147 -29.41 -22.85 14.82
N ALA A 148 -28.29 -22.20 14.48
CA ALA A 148 -27.62 -21.18 15.31
C ALA A 148 -27.34 -19.85 14.59
N VAL A 149 -28.05 -19.55 13.50
CA VAL A 149 -27.85 -18.40 12.59
C VAL A 149 -27.51 -17.09 13.31
N GLN A 150 -28.28 -16.73 14.34
CA GLN A 150 -28.12 -15.45 15.03
C GLN A 150 -26.84 -15.40 15.87
N ALA A 151 -26.53 -16.47 16.60
CA ALA A 151 -25.35 -16.52 17.47
C ALA A 151 -24.06 -16.54 16.62
N ASP A 152 -24.04 -17.35 15.57
CA ASP A 152 -22.88 -17.46 14.67
C ASP A 152 -22.64 -16.16 13.90
N TYR A 153 -23.71 -15.49 13.45
CA TYR A 153 -23.58 -14.18 12.82
C TYR A 153 -22.95 -13.14 13.76
N LEU A 154 -23.46 -13.04 15.00
CA LEU A 154 -22.97 -12.05 15.97
C LEU A 154 -21.52 -12.31 16.39
N ARG A 155 -21.11 -13.58 16.47
CA ARG A 155 -19.77 -13.97 16.90
C ARG A 155 -18.74 -13.91 15.76
N ASP A 156 -19.07 -14.45 14.59
CA ASP A 156 -18.07 -14.78 13.58
C ASP A 156 -18.09 -13.82 12.38
N ILE A 157 -19.27 -13.30 12.00
CA ILE A 157 -19.44 -12.49 10.78
C ILE A 157 -19.49 -10.99 11.09
N LEU A 158 -20.34 -10.58 12.03
CA LEU A 158 -20.59 -9.16 12.33
C LEU A 158 -19.30 -8.40 12.69
N PRO A 159 -18.42 -8.89 13.59
CA PRO A 159 -17.20 -8.14 13.95
C PRO A 159 -16.28 -7.89 12.75
N SER A 160 -16.16 -8.87 11.86
CA SER A 160 -15.32 -8.73 10.67
C SER A 160 -15.93 -7.78 9.64
N LYS A 161 -17.26 -7.84 9.42
CA LYS A 161 -17.98 -6.87 8.57
C LYS A 161 -17.78 -5.44 9.07
N LEU A 162 -18.01 -5.22 10.38
CA LEU A 162 -17.83 -3.91 11.01
C LEU A 162 -16.41 -3.38 10.86
N ARG A 163 -15.40 -4.25 11.02
CA ARG A 163 -13.99 -3.89 10.81
C ARG A 163 -13.73 -3.44 9.37
N ILE A 164 -14.21 -4.19 8.38
CA ILE A 164 -13.99 -3.88 6.95
C ILE A 164 -14.68 -2.57 6.57
N ASP A 165 -15.93 -2.39 6.99
CA ASP A 165 -16.67 -1.15 6.74
C ASP A 165 -16.02 0.04 7.46
N SER A 166 -15.51 -0.14 8.68
CA SER A 166 -14.76 0.90 9.41
C SER A 166 -13.48 1.31 8.69
N LEU A 167 -12.72 0.36 8.15
CA LEU A 167 -11.52 0.62 7.36
C LEU A 167 -11.84 1.42 6.10
N TYR A 168 -12.91 1.06 5.40
CA TYR A 168 -13.38 1.79 4.23
C TYR A 168 -13.75 3.24 4.57
N VAL A 169 -14.50 3.45 5.65
CA VAL A 169 -14.93 4.78 6.10
C VAL A 169 -13.76 5.65 6.55
N ARG A 170 -12.75 5.08 7.24
CA ARG A 170 -11.56 5.82 7.75
C ARG A 170 -10.60 6.24 6.64
N HIS A 171 -10.34 5.36 5.67
CA HIS A 171 -9.17 5.53 4.80
C HIS A 171 -9.51 5.65 3.31
N HIS A 172 -10.72 5.34 2.86
CA HIS A 172 -10.98 5.04 1.44
C HIS A 172 -12.21 5.72 0.82
N ARG A 173 -12.63 6.90 1.28
CA ARG A 173 -13.70 7.69 0.62
C ARG A 173 -13.22 8.49 -0.60
N SER A 174 -12.68 7.82 -1.61
CA SER A 174 -12.44 8.44 -2.91
C SER A 174 -13.46 7.93 -3.93
N VAL A 175 -13.90 8.79 -4.84
CA VAL A 175 -14.82 8.42 -5.93
C VAL A 175 -14.26 7.25 -6.75
N ILE A 176 -12.94 7.18 -6.91
CA ILE A 176 -12.27 6.12 -7.68
C ILE A 176 -12.36 4.77 -6.95
N ASN A 177 -12.20 4.76 -5.61
CA ASN A 177 -12.36 3.54 -4.83
C ASN A 177 -13.81 3.07 -4.83
N ASP A 178 -14.78 3.98 -4.81
CA ASP A 178 -16.20 3.63 -4.94
C ASP A 178 -16.49 2.96 -6.29
N ILE A 179 -15.90 3.47 -7.37
CA ILE A 179 -16.03 2.84 -8.69
C ILE A 179 -15.36 1.45 -8.69
N ASP A 180 -14.21 1.27 -8.04
CA ASP A 180 -13.58 -0.04 -7.88
C ASP A 180 -14.48 -1.02 -7.13
N ILE A 181 -15.17 -0.58 -6.07
CA ILE A 181 -16.12 -1.42 -5.32
C ILE A 181 -17.32 -1.79 -6.19
N ILE A 182 -17.88 -0.84 -6.96
CA ILE A 182 -18.96 -1.13 -7.92
C ILE A 182 -18.48 -2.14 -8.97
N PHE A 183 -17.29 -1.94 -9.53
CA PHE A 183 -16.67 -2.83 -10.51
C PHE A 183 -16.51 -4.25 -9.97
N TRP A 184 -15.92 -4.39 -8.77
CA TRP A 184 -15.79 -5.69 -8.12
C TRP A 184 -17.15 -6.30 -7.83
N THR A 185 -18.13 -5.52 -7.36
CA THR A 185 -19.51 -6.00 -7.15
C THR A 185 -20.06 -6.62 -8.43
N LEU A 186 -20.00 -5.90 -9.56
CA LEU A 186 -20.49 -6.40 -10.85
C LEU A 186 -19.78 -7.67 -11.31
N ILE A 187 -18.44 -7.71 -11.20
CA ILE A 187 -17.64 -8.89 -11.55
C ILE A 187 -18.03 -10.10 -10.70
N THR A 188 -18.24 -9.89 -9.41
CA THR A 188 -18.55 -10.95 -8.46
C THR A 188 -19.93 -11.55 -8.61
N LEU A 189 -20.84 -10.83 -9.27
CA LEU A 189 -22.16 -11.31 -9.66
C LEU A 189 -22.15 -12.14 -10.96
N LEU A 190 -21.04 -12.14 -11.72
CA LEU A 190 -20.94 -12.96 -12.93
C LEU A 190 -20.86 -14.46 -12.59
N PRO A 191 -21.67 -15.33 -13.22
CA PRO A 191 -21.75 -16.76 -12.89
C PRO A 191 -20.39 -17.48 -12.89
N ARG A 192 -19.52 -17.14 -13.85
CA ARG A 192 -18.18 -17.73 -14.00
C ARG A 192 -17.19 -17.35 -12.88
N LEU A 193 -17.48 -16.30 -12.13
CA LEU A 193 -16.60 -15.75 -11.09
C LEU A 193 -17.25 -15.75 -9.70
N LYS A 194 -18.47 -16.29 -9.58
CA LYS A 194 -19.22 -16.41 -8.32
C LYS A 194 -18.43 -17.19 -7.25
N GLN A 195 -17.67 -18.22 -7.65
CA GLN A 195 -16.90 -19.07 -6.72
C GLN A 195 -15.51 -18.51 -6.35
N LYS A 196 -15.02 -17.47 -7.03
CA LYS A 196 -13.68 -16.91 -6.73
C LYS A 196 -13.78 -15.88 -5.62
N ARG A 197 -12.99 -16.09 -4.56
CA ARG A 197 -12.81 -15.10 -3.47
C ARG A 197 -11.96 -13.94 -3.99
N VAL A 198 -12.45 -12.72 -3.83
CA VAL A 198 -11.68 -11.51 -4.15
C VAL A 198 -10.73 -11.24 -2.99
N PRO A 199 -9.41 -11.13 -3.22
CA PRO A 199 -8.48 -10.88 -2.13
C PRO A 199 -8.74 -9.49 -1.52
N PRO A 200 -8.72 -9.34 -0.18
CA PRO A 200 -9.16 -8.13 0.51
C PRO A 200 -8.44 -6.85 0.07
N HIS A 201 -7.14 -6.93 -0.22
CA HIS A 201 -6.35 -5.77 -0.64
C HIS A 201 -6.85 -5.12 -1.94
N LEU A 202 -7.48 -5.89 -2.84
CA LEU A 202 -8.04 -5.38 -4.10
C LEU A 202 -9.33 -4.58 -3.91
N LEU A 203 -9.99 -4.71 -2.76
CA LEU A 203 -11.20 -3.96 -2.45
C LEU A 203 -10.89 -2.55 -1.96
N PHE A 204 -9.71 -2.36 -1.35
CA PHE A 204 -9.23 -1.05 -0.90
C PHE A 204 -8.32 -0.37 -1.94
N TRP A 205 -7.67 -1.17 -2.78
CA TRP A 205 -6.81 -0.73 -3.88
C TRP A 205 -7.11 -1.54 -5.14
N GLY A 206 -8.25 -1.23 -5.76
CA GLY A 206 -8.71 -1.88 -6.98
C GLY A 206 -7.92 -1.52 -8.23
N PRO A 207 -8.31 -2.09 -9.39
CA PRO A 207 -7.61 -1.85 -10.65
C PRO A 207 -7.66 -0.39 -11.11
N LEU A 208 -8.78 0.32 -10.92
CA LEU A 208 -8.90 1.72 -11.34
C LEU A 208 -8.11 2.63 -10.42
N SER A 209 -8.21 2.48 -9.10
CA SER A 209 -7.41 3.26 -8.14
C SER A 209 -5.91 3.06 -8.37
N ARG A 210 -5.46 1.84 -8.67
CA ARG A 210 -4.06 1.57 -9.04
C ARG A 210 -3.67 2.20 -10.38
N LEU A 211 -4.55 2.16 -11.38
CA LEU A 211 -4.31 2.82 -12.67
C LEU A 211 -4.17 4.34 -12.50
N THR A 212 -5.10 4.96 -11.78
CA THR A 212 -5.13 6.42 -11.60
C THR A 212 -3.98 6.92 -10.74
N SER A 213 -3.76 6.30 -9.58
CA SER A 213 -2.72 6.76 -8.63
C SER A 213 -1.32 6.57 -9.18
N ARG A 214 -1.08 5.48 -9.94
CA ARG A 214 0.25 5.13 -10.43
C ARG A 214 0.57 5.75 -11.79
N TYR A 215 -0.38 5.77 -12.73
CA TYR A 215 -0.11 6.23 -14.09
C TYR A 215 -0.68 7.61 -14.35
N PHE A 216 -1.94 7.86 -13.98
CA PHE A 216 -2.61 9.11 -14.29
C PHE A 216 -1.96 10.30 -13.59
N SER A 217 -1.65 10.20 -12.30
CA SER A 217 -0.98 11.29 -11.57
C SER A 217 0.34 11.73 -12.23
N TRP A 218 1.21 10.76 -12.56
CA TRP A 218 2.50 11.06 -13.21
C TRP A 218 2.34 11.52 -14.65
N PHE A 219 1.37 10.96 -15.39
CA PHE A 219 1.05 11.41 -16.75
C PHE A 219 0.67 12.89 -16.78
N PHE A 220 -0.20 13.34 -15.87
CA PHE A 220 -0.63 14.74 -15.80
C PHE A 220 0.50 15.67 -15.37
N ILE A 221 1.30 15.27 -14.38
CA ILE A 221 2.48 16.02 -13.97
C ILE A 221 3.44 16.16 -15.15
N ASP A 222 3.69 15.07 -15.89
CA ASP A 222 4.58 15.09 -17.04
C ASP A 222 4.04 16.00 -18.17
N VAL A 223 2.72 16.00 -18.41
CA VAL A 223 2.08 16.93 -19.37
C VAL A 223 2.32 18.38 -18.93
N LEU A 224 2.11 18.72 -17.65
CA LEU A 224 2.31 20.09 -17.17
C LEU A 224 3.77 20.54 -17.29
N VAL A 225 4.71 19.67 -16.92
CA VAL A 225 6.15 19.96 -17.02
C VAL A 225 6.56 20.13 -18.48
N ALA A 226 6.14 19.23 -19.37
CA ALA A 226 6.46 19.32 -20.79
C ALA A 226 5.80 20.55 -21.45
N PHE A 227 4.56 20.87 -21.08
CA PHE A 227 3.87 22.07 -21.57
C PHE A 227 4.59 23.36 -21.15
N ALA A 228 5.03 23.44 -19.89
CA ALA A 228 5.84 24.55 -19.40
C ALA A 228 7.20 24.62 -20.14
N ALA A 229 7.83 23.47 -20.41
CA ALA A 229 9.08 23.40 -21.18
C ALA A 229 8.91 23.90 -22.62
N VAL A 230 7.83 23.53 -23.32
CA VAL A 230 7.55 24.04 -24.68
C VAL A 230 7.32 25.55 -24.63
N GLY A 231 6.53 26.04 -23.66
CA GLY A 231 6.28 27.47 -23.50
C GLY A 231 7.56 28.27 -23.24
N ALA A 232 8.43 27.77 -22.36
CA ALA A 232 9.72 28.38 -22.07
C ALA A 232 10.67 28.36 -23.29
N ALA A 233 10.73 27.24 -24.01
CA ALA A 233 11.52 27.14 -25.24
C ALA A 233 11.05 28.14 -26.32
N GLY A 234 9.74 28.28 -26.49
CA GLY A 234 9.15 29.25 -27.42
C GLY A 234 9.42 30.69 -27.01
N LEU A 235 9.36 31.01 -25.72
CA LEU A 235 9.69 32.35 -25.20
C LEU A 235 11.17 32.68 -25.38
N PHE A 236 12.06 31.72 -25.10
CA PHE A 236 13.50 31.89 -25.28
C PHE A 236 13.86 32.09 -26.75
N TRP A 237 13.25 31.31 -27.66
CA TRP A 237 13.46 31.47 -29.10
C TRP A 237 13.03 32.84 -29.61
N ARG A 238 11.93 33.39 -29.07
CA ARG A 238 11.45 34.74 -29.40
C ARG A 238 12.41 35.87 -29.07
N LEU A 239 13.42 35.63 -28.23
CA LEU A 239 14.47 36.60 -27.97
C LEU A 239 15.44 36.73 -29.16
N ALA A 240 15.53 35.70 -30.01
CA ALA A 240 16.39 35.68 -31.18
C ALA A 240 15.61 35.90 -32.48
N ASP A 241 14.53 35.14 -32.70
CA ASP A 241 13.76 35.16 -33.95
C ASP A 241 12.23 35.08 -33.72
N PRO A 242 11.41 35.68 -34.60
CA PRO A 242 9.96 35.57 -34.51
C PRO A 242 9.47 34.14 -34.79
N LEU A 243 8.40 33.74 -34.09
CA LEU A 243 7.69 32.47 -34.29
C LEU A 243 6.46 32.69 -35.17
N ASP A 244 6.61 32.52 -36.49
CA ASP A 244 5.58 32.78 -37.50
C ASP A 244 4.55 31.66 -37.67
N VAL A 245 4.13 31.07 -36.55
CA VAL A 245 3.13 29.97 -36.49
C VAL A 245 1.75 30.45 -36.01
N GLY A 246 1.67 31.65 -35.42
CA GLY A 246 0.44 32.18 -34.82
C GLY A 246 0.08 31.53 -33.48
N ILE A 247 -0.70 32.22 -32.63
CA ILE A 247 -0.92 31.80 -31.24
C ILE A 247 -1.72 30.49 -31.12
N ARG A 248 -2.73 30.28 -31.99
CA ARG A 248 -3.56 29.08 -31.96
C ARG A 248 -2.74 27.83 -32.29
N ALA A 249 -1.93 27.90 -33.35
CA ALA A 249 -1.05 26.79 -33.70
C ALA A 249 0.03 26.57 -32.63
N ALA A 250 0.63 27.63 -32.09
CA ALA A 250 1.63 27.51 -31.03
C ALA A 250 1.09 26.77 -29.79
N VAL A 251 -0.12 27.11 -29.33
CA VAL A 251 -0.77 26.41 -28.20
C VAL A 251 -1.07 24.95 -28.54
N LEU A 252 -1.54 24.67 -29.76
CA LEU A 252 -1.80 23.30 -30.20
C LEU A 252 -0.52 22.46 -30.24
N HIS A 253 0.57 22.99 -30.79
CA HIS A 253 1.87 22.31 -30.81
C HIS A 253 2.40 22.07 -29.40
N ALA A 254 2.24 23.04 -28.48
CA ALA A 254 2.64 22.88 -27.09
C ALA A 254 1.85 21.78 -26.38
N PHE A 255 0.53 21.74 -26.58
CA PHE A 255 -0.32 20.71 -25.98
C PHE A 255 -0.03 19.31 -26.54
N LEU A 256 0.02 19.16 -27.87
CA LEU A 256 0.33 17.89 -28.53
C LEU A 256 1.76 17.42 -28.19
N GLY A 257 2.71 18.34 -28.15
CA GLY A 257 4.08 18.07 -27.72
C GLY A 257 4.15 17.54 -26.30
N ALA A 258 3.46 18.19 -25.37
CA ALA A 258 3.40 17.75 -23.99
C ALA A 258 2.77 16.36 -23.82
N LEU A 259 1.73 16.05 -24.60
CA LEU A 259 1.13 14.71 -24.63
C LEU A 259 2.10 13.64 -25.13
N ILE A 260 2.89 13.94 -26.16
CA ILE A 260 3.89 13.01 -26.71
C ILE A 260 4.97 12.69 -25.67
N PHE A 261 5.52 13.71 -24.99
CA PHE A 261 6.49 13.49 -23.90
C PHE A 261 5.90 12.60 -22.80
N SER A 262 4.68 12.92 -22.34
CA SER A 262 4.04 12.16 -21.25
C SER A 262 3.71 10.72 -21.65
N LEU A 263 3.23 10.49 -22.87
CA LEU A 263 2.94 9.16 -23.39
C LEU A 263 4.22 8.30 -23.49
N ILE A 264 5.32 8.86 -23.99
CA ILE A 264 6.60 8.15 -24.10
C ILE A 264 7.16 7.82 -22.71
N ASN A 265 7.07 8.74 -21.74
CA ASN A 265 7.46 8.46 -20.36
C ASN A 265 6.64 7.31 -19.76
N MET A 266 5.34 7.24 -20.08
CA MET A 266 4.46 6.15 -19.66
C MET A 266 4.86 4.82 -20.32
N LEU A 267 5.21 4.81 -21.61
CA LEU A 267 5.70 3.63 -22.35
C LEU A 267 7.04 3.11 -21.81
N PHE A 268 7.94 4.02 -21.41
CA PHE A 268 9.19 3.67 -20.73
C PHE A 268 8.98 3.14 -19.29
N GLY A 269 7.72 3.10 -18.82
CA GLY A 269 7.39 2.62 -17.48
C GLY A 269 7.85 3.55 -16.36
N LEU A 270 8.19 4.81 -16.67
CA LEU A 270 8.74 5.75 -15.69
C LEU A 270 7.74 6.15 -14.61
N ALA A 271 6.44 6.02 -14.89
CA ALA A 271 5.37 6.20 -13.91
C ALA A 271 5.33 5.09 -12.84
N ARG A 272 6.01 3.95 -13.07
CA ARG A 272 6.02 2.81 -12.13
C ARG A 272 7.05 2.94 -11.01
N ILE A 273 7.98 3.87 -11.14
CA ILE A 273 9.15 4.04 -10.26
C ILE A 273 8.78 4.85 -9.02
N ILE A 274 9.27 4.42 -7.87
CA ILE A 274 9.19 5.17 -6.61
C ILE A 274 10.35 6.16 -6.57
N TRP A 275 10.10 7.40 -6.98
CA TRP A 275 11.15 8.40 -7.19
C TRP A 275 11.88 8.87 -5.92
N SER A 276 11.28 8.70 -4.73
CA SER A 276 11.98 8.91 -3.46
C SER A 276 13.14 7.90 -3.26
N ALA A 277 13.02 6.70 -3.82
CA ALA A 277 13.99 5.62 -3.72
C ALA A 277 14.80 5.38 -5.01
N ALA A 278 14.46 6.02 -6.13
CA ALA A 278 15.09 5.82 -7.44
C ALA A 278 16.60 6.08 -7.45
N THR A 279 17.44 5.18 -7.95
CA THR A 279 18.89 5.42 -8.08
C THR A 279 19.20 6.53 -9.10
N PRO A 280 20.39 7.15 -9.09
CA PRO A 280 20.77 8.15 -10.09
C PRO A 280 20.71 7.64 -11.55
N GLY A 281 20.80 6.33 -11.77
CA GLY A 281 20.70 5.73 -13.11
C GLY A 281 19.40 6.04 -13.84
N TYR A 282 18.29 6.30 -13.14
CA TYR A 282 17.02 6.67 -13.77
C TYR A 282 17.03 8.06 -14.44
N VAL A 283 18.05 8.89 -14.19
CA VAL A 283 18.29 10.13 -14.94
C VAL A 283 18.60 9.83 -16.41
N LEU A 284 19.35 8.74 -16.68
CA LEU A 284 19.63 8.28 -18.05
C LEU A 284 18.37 7.71 -18.72
N ALA A 285 17.53 7.02 -17.96
CA ALA A 285 16.24 6.54 -18.47
C ALA A 285 15.31 7.71 -18.86
N LEU A 286 15.28 8.77 -18.03
CA LEU A 286 14.59 10.02 -18.36
C LEU A 286 15.18 10.64 -19.64
N PHE A 287 16.51 10.73 -19.74
CA PHE A 287 17.18 11.24 -20.94
C PHE A 287 16.77 10.47 -22.20
N GLY A 288 16.82 9.14 -22.15
CA GLY A 288 16.42 8.27 -23.27
C GLY A 288 14.96 8.50 -23.69
N SER A 289 14.04 8.59 -22.72
CA SER A 289 12.61 8.87 -23.01
C SER A 289 12.40 10.25 -23.63
N THR A 290 13.07 11.29 -23.13
CA THR A 290 12.95 12.66 -23.66
C THR A 290 13.60 12.82 -25.01
N ALA A 291 14.74 12.14 -25.25
CA ALA A 291 15.40 12.15 -26.54
C ALA A 291 14.53 11.48 -27.61
N LEU A 292 13.90 10.34 -27.29
CA LEU A 292 12.95 9.69 -28.18
C LEU A 292 11.73 10.58 -28.48
N ALA A 293 11.15 11.21 -27.45
CA ALA A 293 10.04 12.14 -27.64
C ALA A 293 10.41 13.33 -28.52
N THR A 294 11.60 13.90 -28.34
CA THR A 294 12.11 14.99 -29.17
C THR A 294 12.31 14.54 -30.63
N ALA A 295 12.83 13.32 -30.85
CA ALA A 295 12.98 12.76 -32.19
C ALA A 295 11.63 12.55 -32.89
N VAL A 296 10.62 12.05 -32.17
CA VAL A 296 9.24 11.91 -32.67
C VAL A 296 8.66 13.28 -33.03
N LEU A 297 8.86 14.31 -32.20
CA LEU A 297 8.40 15.66 -32.50
C LEU A 297 9.08 16.24 -33.73
N LEU A 298 10.40 16.06 -33.89
CA LEU A 298 11.12 16.47 -35.10
C LEU A 298 10.57 15.78 -36.35
N PHE A 299 10.26 14.49 -36.27
CA PHE A 299 9.70 13.71 -37.37
C PHE A 299 8.30 14.17 -37.78
N ILE A 300 7.44 14.47 -36.80
CA ILE A 300 6.08 15.00 -37.02
C ILE A 300 6.16 16.42 -37.60
N ASN A 301 7.00 17.27 -37.01
CA ASN A 301 7.19 18.66 -37.43
C ASN A 301 7.70 18.78 -38.88
N ALA A 302 8.49 17.82 -39.35
CA ALA A 302 8.91 17.77 -40.75
C ALA A 302 7.77 17.49 -41.76
N ARG A 303 6.58 17.06 -41.28
CA ARG A 303 5.43 16.71 -42.12
C ARG A 303 4.21 17.62 -41.97
N LEU A 304 4.16 18.44 -40.92
CA LEU A 304 3.01 19.28 -40.61
C LEU A 304 3.35 20.77 -40.79
N PRO A 305 2.66 21.51 -41.67
CA PRO A 305 2.76 22.97 -41.75
C PRO A 305 1.82 23.67 -40.73
N PRO A 306 2.19 24.84 -40.18
CA PRO A 306 3.48 25.51 -40.32
C PRO A 306 4.56 24.88 -39.40
N PRO A 307 5.77 24.60 -39.92
CA PRO A 307 6.79 23.92 -39.14
C PRO A 307 7.38 24.84 -38.07
N LEU A 308 7.61 24.28 -36.88
CA LEU A 308 8.40 24.94 -35.84
C LEU A 308 9.90 24.88 -36.18
N PRO A 309 10.68 25.90 -35.79
CA PRO A 309 12.14 25.84 -35.89
C PRO A 309 12.68 24.64 -35.11
N ARG A 310 13.62 23.89 -35.71
CA ARG A 310 14.21 22.69 -35.09
C ARG A 310 14.85 22.99 -33.73
N GLY A 311 15.45 24.18 -33.60
CA GLY A 311 16.05 24.64 -32.35
C GLY A 311 15.05 24.73 -31.19
N VAL A 312 13.81 25.16 -31.44
CA VAL A 312 12.74 25.20 -30.42
C VAL A 312 12.43 23.81 -29.91
N LEU A 313 12.36 22.81 -30.80
CA LEU A 313 12.06 21.43 -30.44
C LEU A 313 13.19 20.78 -29.64
N ILE A 314 14.45 21.02 -30.03
CA ILE A 314 15.62 20.52 -29.29
C ILE A 314 15.69 21.17 -27.90
N LEU A 315 15.51 22.50 -27.82
CA LEU A 315 15.49 23.22 -26.55
C LEU A 315 14.35 22.74 -25.64
N THR A 316 13.17 22.47 -26.21
CA THR A 316 12.05 21.86 -25.49
C THR A 316 12.45 20.52 -24.88
N GLY A 317 13.14 19.66 -25.64
CA GLY A 317 13.62 18.36 -25.14
C GLY A 317 14.56 18.49 -23.94
N ILE A 318 15.51 19.43 -24.01
CA ILE A 318 16.46 19.71 -22.91
C ILE A 318 15.72 20.23 -21.68
N LEU A 319 14.85 21.24 -21.85
CA LEU A 319 14.08 21.83 -20.75
C LEU A 319 13.10 20.82 -20.12
N ALA A 320 12.46 19.98 -20.94
CA ALA A 320 11.56 18.94 -20.45
C ALA A 320 12.33 17.88 -19.65
N TRP A 321 13.51 17.46 -20.11
CA TRP A 321 14.37 16.53 -19.37
C TRP A 321 14.78 17.12 -18.01
N SER A 322 15.29 18.35 -17.99
CA SER A 322 15.65 19.03 -16.74
C SER A 322 14.44 19.17 -15.80
N GLY A 323 13.28 19.54 -16.34
CA GLY A 323 12.03 19.63 -15.59
C GLY A 323 11.60 18.31 -14.98
N PHE A 324 11.64 17.21 -15.74
CA PHE A 324 11.29 15.88 -15.23
C PHE A 324 12.25 15.40 -14.15
N VAL A 325 13.56 15.61 -14.32
CA VAL A 325 14.56 15.29 -13.30
C VAL A 325 14.27 16.10 -12.03
N LEU A 326 14.03 17.41 -12.15
CA LEU A 326 13.76 18.28 -11.02
C LEU A 326 12.50 17.86 -10.26
N VAL A 327 11.39 17.61 -10.95
CA VAL A 327 10.12 17.22 -10.33
C VAL A 327 10.19 15.83 -9.70
N ARG A 328 10.89 14.89 -10.33
CA ARG A 328 10.99 13.50 -9.85
C ARG A 328 11.99 13.38 -8.70
N TYR A 329 13.13 14.07 -8.75
CA TYR A 329 14.14 14.08 -7.68
C TYR A 329 13.94 15.20 -6.65
N ARG A 330 12.82 15.93 -6.70
CA ARG A 330 12.55 17.11 -5.85
C ARG A 330 12.88 16.89 -4.37
N THR A 331 12.49 15.75 -3.80
CA THR A 331 12.70 15.49 -2.38
C THR A 331 14.18 15.36 -2.04
N ARG A 332 14.97 14.77 -2.94
CA ARG A 332 16.42 14.60 -2.78
C ARG A 332 17.20 15.87 -3.05
N LEU A 333 16.80 16.64 -4.05
CA LEU A 333 17.40 17.94 -4.35
C LEU A 333 17.14 18.91 -3.19
N LEU A 334 15.92 18.94 -2.68
CA LEU A 334 15.56 19.78 -1.52
C LEU A 334 16.24 19.30 -0.24
N SER A 335 16.28 17.99 0.03
CA SER A 335 16.98 17.48 1.22
C SER A 335 18.49 17.68 1.14
N GLY A 336 19.09 17.49 -0.04
CA GLY A 336 20.51 17.75 -0.27
C GLY A 336 20.86 19.23 -0.15
N ALA A 337 20.07 20.11 -0.74
CA ALA A 337 20.23 21.56 -0.61
C ALA A 337 20.02 22.03 0.83
N ALA A 338 19.00 21.52 1.53
CA ALA A 338 18.75 21.81 2.93
C ALA A 338 19.92 21.34 3.80
N GLN A 339 20.45 20.13 3.58
CA GLN A 339 21.61 19.62 4.31
C GLN A 339 22.86 20.45 4.04
N HIS A 340 23.13 20.80 2.78
CA HIS A 340 24.26 21.64 2.42
C HIS A 340 24.14 23.04 3.05
N TRP A 341 22.96 23.63 3.04
CA TRP A 341 22.66 24.92 3.68
C TRP A 341 22.82 24.86 5.19
N LEU A 342 22.35 23.78 5.84
CA LEU A 342 22.54 23.55 7.26
C LEU A 342 24.02 23.38 7.62
N ASN A 343 24.78 22.67 6.78
CA ASN A 343 26.23 22.50 6.95
C ASN A 343 27.03 23.80 6.71
N MET A 344 26.50 24.74 5.93
CA MET A 344 27.12 26.06 5.70
C MET A 344 26.85 27.06 6.82
N ARG A 345 25.93 26.78 7.74
CA ARG A 345 25.75 27.59 8.94
C ARG A 345 26.72 27.10 10.02
N PRO A 346 27.59 27.97 10.57
CA PRO A 346 28.39 27.63 11.75
C PRO A 346 27.46 27.64 12.97
N THR A 347 26.55 26.67 13.08
CA THR A 347 25.77 26.47 14.31
C THR A 347 26.48 25.46 15.19
N THR A 348 27.33 26.01 16.05
CA THR A 348 27.67 25.51 17.37
C THR A 348 26.40 25.22 18.17
N ALA A 349 25.80 24.04 18.02
CA ALA A 349 24.97 23.36 19.04
C ALA A 349 24.32 22.12 18.38
N VAL A 350 25.04 21.01 18.37
CA VAL A 350 24.40 19.72 18.17
C VAL A 350 23.83 19.30 19.53
N TYR A 351 22.51 19.31 19.68
CA TYR A 351 21.80 18.93 20.91
C TYR A 351 21.76 17.40 21.15
N GLY A 352 22.41 16.62 20.28
CA GLY A 352 22.52 15.17 20.42
C GLY A 352 23.76 14.74 21.21
N GLU A 353 23.67 13.63 21.92
CA GLU A 353 24.78 12.99 22.62
C GLU A 353 25.89 12.67 21.61
N ARG A 354 27.11 13.16 21.89
CA ARG A 354 28.25 13.01 20.97
C ARG A 354 28.76 11.58 21.03
N VAL A 355 28.89 10.97 19.85
CA VAL A 355 29.20 9.55 19.69
C VAL A 355 30.55 9.37 19.00
N LEU A 356 31.38 8.49 19.56
CA LEU A 356 32.61 8.02 18.93
C LEU A 356 32.48 6.53 18.62
N ILE A 357 32.73 6.14 17.37
CA ILE A 357 32.59 4.76 16.90
C ILE A 357 33.96 4.08 16.90
N ILE A 358 34.08 2.96 17.62
CA ILE A 358 35.30 2.17 17.72
C ILE A 358 35.26 1.06 16.67
N GLY A 359 36.17 1.12 15.71
CA GLY A 359 36.27 0.28 14.53
C GLY A 359 35.77 0.98 13.26
N ALA A 360 36.66 1.28 12.33
CA ALA A 360 36.36 1.86 11.01
C ALA A 360 36.29 0.77 9.93
N GLY A 361 35.63 -0.34 10.26
CA GLY A 361 35.29 -1.43 9.32
C GLY A 361 33.83 -1.37 8.87
N ASN A 362 33.36 -2.42 8.17
CA ASN A 362 31.98 -2.51 7.69
C ASN A 362 30.93 -2.35 8.79
N VAL A 363 31.21 -2.89 9.99
CA VAL A 363 30.30 -2.80 11.15
C VAL A 363 30.27 -1.39 11.73
N GLY A 364 31.40 -0.68 11.73
CA GLY A 364 31.47 0.73 12.10
C GLY A 364 30.69 1.62 11.12
N CYS A 365 30.89 1.42 9.81
CA CYS A 365 30.14 2.13 8.78
C CYS A 365 28.63 1.85 8.89
N PHE A 366 28.25 0.61 9.21
CA PHE A 366 26.86 0.22 9.45
C PHE A 366 26.28 0.91 10.69
N ALA A 367 27.02 0.94 11.81
CA ALA A 367 26.61 1.67 13.02
C ALA A 367 26.40 3.16 12.75
N ALA A 368 27.32 3.79 12.02
CA ALA A 368 27.21 5.18 11.60
C ALA A 368 25.98 5.42 10.71
N SER A 369 25.67 4.49 9.81
CA SER A 369 24.49 4.53 8.94
C SER A 369 23.19 4.44 9.74
N ILE A 370 23.12 3.55 10.76
CA ILE A 370 21.94 3.40 11.63
C ILE A 370 21.71 4.68 12.43
N LEU A 371 22.74 5.24 13.07
CA LEU A 371 22.62 6.46 13.88
C LEU A 371 22.15 7.67 13.05
N ARG A 372 22.38 7.63 11.73
CA ARG A 372 21.89 8.63 10.78
C ARG A 372 20.52 8.27 10.15
N SER A 373 20.05 7.05 10.32
CA SER A 373 18.82 6.59 9.68
C SER A 373 17.56 7.06 10.44
N GLY A 374 16.52 7.42 9.69
CA GLY A 374 15.23 7.84 10.27
C GLY A 374 15.17 9.32 10.70
N GLN A 375 14.11 9.70 11.41
CA GLN A 375 13.84 11.09 11.81
C GLN A 375 14.26 11.42 13.26
N LEU A 376 14.50 10.40 14.09
CA LEU A 376 14.71 10.54 15.53
C LEU A 376 16.18 10.45 15.94
N LEU A 377 16.90 9.43 15.46
CA LEU A 377 18.30 9.18 15.84
C LEU A 377 19.26 10.33 15.49
N PRO A 378 19.16 10.99 14.33
CA PRO A 378 20.04 12.12 13.98
C PRO A 378 19.85 13.36 14.87
N LYS A 379 18.73 13.46 15.60
CA LYS A 379 18.49 14.54 16.56
C LYS A 379 19.02 14.21 17.96
N ALA A 380 19.12 12.92 18.28
CA ALA A 380 19.52 12.42 19.59
C ALA A 380 21.03 12.10 19.68
N PHE A 381 21.66 11.75 18.55
CA PHE A 381 23.07 11.34 18.51
C PHE A 381 23.84 12.06 17.42
N SER A 382 25.08 12.45 17.72
CA SER A 382 25.99 13.12 16.79
C SER A 382 27.29 12.36 16.68
N VAL A 383 27.52 11.68 15.56
CA VAL A 383 28.78 10.95 15.34
C VAL A 383 29.89 11.95 15.03
N ILE A 384 30.88 12.04 15.93
CA ILE A 384 32.03 12.95 15.79
C ILE A 384 33.09 12.36 14.87
N GLY A 385 33.30 11.05 14.93
CA GLY A 385 34.32 10.36 14.14
C GLY A 385 34.42 8.89 14.48
N MET A 386 35.41 8.23 13.87
CA MET A 386 35.70 6.82 14.06
C MET A 386 37.13 6.63 14.56
N VAL A 387 37.39 5.50 15.22
CA VAL A 387 38.70 5.13 15.73
C VAL A 387 39.07 3.75 15.21
N ASP A 388 40.28 3.56 14.67
CA ASP A 388 40.71 2.27 14.12
C ASP A 388 42.24 2.15 14.27
N ASP A 389 42.70 0.96 14.67
CA ASP A 389 44.14 0.70 14.86
C ASP A 389 44.90 0.46 13.55
N ASP A 390 44.19 0.32 12.42
CA ASP A 390 44.81 0.25 11.09
C ASP A 390 45.45 1.60 10.70
N PRO A 391 46.79 1.68 10.59
CA PRO A 391 47.49 2.93 10.28
C PRO A 391 47.08 3.54 8.93
N HIS A 392 46.62 2.73 7.98
CA HIS A 392 46.17 3.22 6.67
C HIS A 392 44.83 3.96 6.74
N LYS A 393 44.06 3.75 7.79
CA LYS A 393 42.76 4.40 7.97
C LYS A 393 42.85 5.67 8.79
N ILE A 394 43.87 5.84 9.63
CA ILE A 394 44.01 7.02 10.49
C ILE A 394 44.07 8.29 9.64
N GLY A 395 43.16 9.23 9.92
CA GLY A 395 43.03 10.48 9.17
C GLY A 395 42.24 10.36 7.86
N ALA A 396 41.90 9.15 7.40
CA ALA A 396 41.11 8.93 6.20
C ALA A 396 39.62 9.27 6.40
N GLN A 397 38.95 9.61 5.31
CA GLN A 397 37.52 9.92 5.26
C GLN A 397 36.74 8.67 4.80
N LEU A 398 35.85 8.17 5.65
CA LEU A 398 34.98 7.02 5.38
C LEU A 398 33.51 7.49 5.38
N GLY A 399 33.00 7.76 4.17
CA GLY A 399 31.70 8.42 4.00
C GLY A 399 31.72 9.84 4.54
N ASP A 400 30.81 10.18 5.45
CA ASP A 400 30.72 11.52 6.04
C ASP A 400 31.62 11.70 7.28
N TYR A 401 32.30 10.64 7.75
CA TYR A 401 33.07 10.65 8.98
C TYR A 401 34.56 10.41 8.75
N ARG A 402 35.39 11.03 9.58
CA ARG A 402 36.84 10.86 9.57
C ARG A 402 37.27 9.87 10.63
N VAL A 403 38.31 9.09 10.34
CA VAL A 403 39.02 8.33 11.38
C VAL A 403 39.93 9.30 12.13
N VAL A 404 39.58 9.61 13.37
CA VAL A 404 40.19 10.69 14.15
C VAL A 404 41.44 10.25 14.92
N GLY A 405 41.67 8.95 15.05
CA GLY A 405 42.84 8.39 15.73
C GLY A 405 42.79 6.86 15.84
N ASP A 406 43.73 6.30 16.61
CA ASP A 406 43.80 4.90 17.00
C ASP A 406 43.07 4.63 18.33
N THR A 407 42.86 3.37 18.68
CA THR A 407 42.11 3.03 19.91
C THR A 407 42.83 3.47 21.18
N ALA A 408 44.15 3.63 21.14
CA ALA A 408 44.93 4.17 22.25
C ALA A 408 44.58 5.64 22.56
N ALA A 409 44.19 6.41 21.55
CA ALA A 409 43.77 7.80 21.70
C ALA A 409 42.36 7.98 22.29
N ILE A 410 41.58 6.91 22.51
CA ILE A 410 40.18 7.00 23.02
C ILE A 410 40.06 7.87 24.28
N PRO A 411 40.89 7.71 25.34
CA PRO A 411 40.78 8.55 26.54
C PRO A 411 41.01 10.04 26.29
N HIS A 412 41.92 10.37 25.37
CA HIS A 412 42.17 11.76 24.99
C HIS A 412 41.06 12.33 24.11
N LEU A 413 40.62 11.57 23.09
CA LEU A 413 39.57 11.97 22.15
C LEU A 413 38.22 12.17 22.84
N THR A 414 37.91 11.34 23.83
CA THR A 414 36.67 11.45 24.60
C THR A 414 36.58 12.77 25.38
N GLN A 415 37.70 13.21 25.98
CA GLN A 415 37.78 14.50 26.65
C GLN A 415 37.82 15.67 25.66
N GLN A 416 38.65 15.57 24.61
CA GLN A 416 38.83 16.63 23.62
C GLN A 416 37.53 16.98 22.89
N TYR A 417 36.73 15.97 22.56
CA TYR A 417 35.50 16.14 21.79
C TYR A 417 34.23 16.05 22.64
N ASP A 418 34.33 15.96 23.96
CA ASP A 418 33.18 15.86 24.88
C ASP A 418 32.21 14.74 24.48
N ILE A 419 32.75 13.53 24.34
CA ILE A 419 32.00 12.35 23.89
C ILE A 419 31.14 11.80 25.04
N GLY A 420 29.84 11.65 24.81
CA GLY A 420 28.90 11.08 25.80
C GLY A 420 28.62 9.58 25.60
N LEU A 421 28.93 9.04 24.41
CA LEU A 421 28.65 7.65 24.06
C LEU A 421 29.76 7.04 23.19
N LEU A 422 30.23 5.87 23.59
CA LEU A 422 31.13 5.01 22.80
C LEU A 422 30.34 3.88 22.15
N VAL A 423 30.51 3.69 20.84
CA VAL A 423 29.88 2.58 20.11
C VAL A 423 30.96 1.61 19.66
N PHE A 424 31.00 0.43 20.28
CA PHE A 424 31.95 -0.61 19.96
C PHE A 424 31.46 -1.42 18.75
N ALA A 425 32.12 -1.25 17.60
CA ALA A 425 31.68 -1.74 16.30
C ALA A 425 32.74 -2.61 15.61
N ILE A 426 33.44 -3.46 16.37
CA ILE A 426 34.37 -4.47 15.84
C ILE A 426 33.78 -5.86 16.08
N ALA A 427 33.53 -6.61 15.01
CA ALA A 427 32.86 -7.92 15.07
C ALA A 427 33.81 -9.10 15.32
N GLU A 428 35.02 -9.06 14.76
CA GLU A 428 36.00 -10.14 14.84
C GLU A 428 37.28 -9.58 15.46
N LEU A 429 37.53 -9.93 16.72
CA LEU A 429 38.68 -9.44 17.47
C LEU A 429 39.11 -10.50 18.47
N ALA A 430 40.43 -10.69 18.64
CA ALA A 430 40.97 -11.61 19.64
C ALA A 430 40.52 -11.20 21.05
N ALA A 431 40.27 -12.17 21.93
CA ALA A 431 39.73 -11.92 23.27
C ALA A 431 40.59 -10.95 24.10
N GLU A 432 41.92 -11.04 23.97
CA GLU A 432 42.87 -10.16 24.66
C GLU A 432 42.81 -8.72 24.13
N GLU A 433 42.73 -8.55 22.81
CA GLU A 433 42.61 -7.23 22.19
C GLU A 433 41.28 -6.55 22.55
N ARG A 434 40.22 -7.36 22.73
CA ARG A 434 38.90 -6.85 23.12
C ARG A 434 38.95 -6.34 24.56
N LYS A 435 39.60 -7.10 25.45
CA LYS A 435 39.82 -6.66 26.85
C LYS A 435 40.66 -5.40 26.89
N ARG A 436 41.71 -5.28 26.07
CA ARG A 436 42.56 -4.07 25.96
C ARG A 436 41.72 -2.84 25.62
N ILE A 437 40.95 -2.91 24.54
CA ILE A 437 40.14 -1.76 24.07
C ILE A 437 39.02 -1.43 25.08
N LEU A 438 38.36 -2.43 25.65
CA LEU A 438 37.35 -2.19 26.69
C LEU A 438 37.95 -1.59 27.96
N ALA A 439 39.15 -1.99 28.36
CA ALA A 439 39.85 -1.39 29.49
C ALA A 439 40.15 0.11 29.24
N LEU A 440 40.58 0.47 28.03
CA LEU A 440 40.76 1.87 27.62
C LEU A 440 39.44 2.65 27.67
N CYS A 441 38.34 2.04 27.26
CA CYS A 441 37.02 2.68 27.34
C CYS A 441 36.56 2.85 28.80
N CYS A 442 36.79 1.87 29.67
CA CYS A 442 36.45 1.92 31.09
C CYS A 442 37.20 3.01 31.85
N GLN A 443 38.36 3.46 31.37
CA GLN A 443 39.06 4.63 31.93
C GLN A 443 38.29 5.94 31.75
N THR A 444 37.31 6.00 30.84
CA THR A 444 36.67 7.25 30.41
C THR A 444 35.32 7.54 31.06
N SER A 445 34.81 6.71 31.99
CA SER A 445 33.47 6.86 32.64
C SER A 445 32.25 7.02 31.70
N ILE A 446 32.46 6.91 30.39
CA ILE A 446 31.47 7.11 29.35
C ILE A 446 30.69 5.82 29.09
N ARG A 447 29.42 5.97 28.70
CA ARG A 447 28.55 4.85 28.35
C ARG A 447 29.06 4.14 27.09
N ILE A 448 29.10 2.82 27.09
CA ILE A 448 29.52 2.00 25.95
C ILE A 448 28.34 1.16 25.46
N ILE A 449 28.08 1.16 24.16
CA ILE A 449 27.11 0.27 23.49
C ILE A 449 27.87 -0.66 22.55
N GLN A 450 27.64 -1.98 22.67
CA GLN A 450 28.24 -2.98 21.80
C GLN A 450 27.31 -3.29 20.62
N MET A 451 27.78 -3.01 19.40
CA MET A 451 27.03 -3.31 18.16
C MET A 451 27.25 -4.74 17.67
N SER A 452 28.34 -5.38 18.10
CA SER A 452 28.69 -6.75 17.68
C SER A 452 27.66 -7.78 18.15
N ASP A 453 27.01 -7.58 19.30
CA ASP A 453 25.98 -8.50 19.80
C ASP A 453 24.71 -8.47 18.95
N ILE A 454 24.29 -7.31 18.44
CA ILE A 454 23.11 -7.19 17.57
C ILE A 454 23.38 -7.84 16.20
N VAL A 455 24.58 -7.62 15.64
CA VAL A 455 24.97 -8.23 14.36
C VAL A 455 25.19 -9.73 14.51
N TYR A 456 25.73 -10.18 15.64
CA TYR A 456 25.90 -11.60 15.98
C TYR A 456 24.54 -12.26 16.23
N ASP A 457 23.62 -11.63 16.95
CA ASP A 457 22.24 -12.11 17.13
C ASP A 457 21.47 -12.14 15.82
N LEU A 458 21.64 -11.14 14.95
CA LEU A 458 21.05 -11.17 13.61
C LEU A 458 21.65 -12.28 12.76
N LYS A 459 22.99 -12.44 12.75
CA LYS A 459 23.65 -13.57 12.06
C LYS A 459 23.21 -14.91 12.65
N ALA A 460 23.14 -15.05 13.96
CA ALA A 460 22.72 -16.28 14.63
C ALA A 460 21.24 -16.59 14.36
N ARG A 461 20.35 -15.59 14.39
CA ARG A 461 18.92 -15.77 14.09
C ARG A 461 18.64 -16.01 12.60
N PHE A 462 19.44 -15.45 11.69
CA PHE A 462 19.26 -15.65 10.24
C PHE A 462 20.05 -16.85 9.67
N LEU A 463 21.17 -17.24 10.28
CA LEU A 463 21.99 -18.39 9.85
C LEU A 463 21.66 -19.67 10.62
N ASN A 464 21.19 -19.60 11.88
CA ASN A 464 20.77 -20.79 12.66
C ASN A 464 19.25 -21.00 12.67
N GLN A 465 18.47 -20.19 11.96
CA GLN A 465 17.20 -20.70 11.47
C GLN A 465 17.50 -21.69 10.34
N PRO A 466 16.91 -22.90 10.34
CA PRO A 466 16.86 -23.69 9.13
C PRO A 466 15.92 -22.97 8.17
N VAL A 467 16.43 -21.93 7.51
CA VAL A 467 15.96 -21.63 6.17
C VAL A 467 16.20 -22.93 5.42
N LEU A 468 15.14 -23.56 4.94
CA LEU A 468 15.22 -24.50 3.84
C LEU A 468 15.87 -23.74 2.67
N MET A 469 17.20 -23.65 2.70
CA MET A 469 18.00 -23.54 1.51
C MET A 469 17.65 -24.80 0.74
N PHE A 470 16.78 -24.64 -0.26
CA PHE A 470 16.62 -25.61 -1.32
C PHE A 470 17.98 -25.73 -2.02
N SER A 471 18.87 -26.53 -1.43
CA SER A 471 20.08 -27.00 -2.06
C SER A 471 19.69 -28.14 -2.99
N ASN A 472 20.37 -28.21 -4.13
CA ASN A 472 20.08 -29.10 -5.26
C ASN A 472 20.23 -30.59 -4.88
N GLY A 473 19.24 -31.18 -4.21
CA GLY A 473 19.10 -32.61 -3.94
C GLY A 473 17.65 -33.04 -4.15
N SER A 474 17.43 -34.31 -4.53
CA SER A 474 16.07 -34.79 -4.82
C SER A 474 15.21 -34.76 -3.56
N ALA A 475 13.94 -34.36 -3.68
CA ALA A 475 13.00 -34.27 -2.56
C ALA A 475 12.87 -35.60 -1.77
N THR A 476 13.12 -36.73 -2.43
CA THR A 476 13.06 -38.07 -1.86
C THR A 476 14.17 -38.31 -0.84
N ASP A 477 15.40 -37.86 -1.12
CA ASP A 477 16.55 -38.05 -0.21
C ASP A 477 16.40 -37.21 1.06
N GLN A 478 15.74 -36.06 0.95
CA GLN A 478 15.49 -35.14 2.05
C GLN A 478 14.42 -35.67 3.01
N ILE A 479 13.37 -36.30 2.47
CA ILE A 479 12.34 -36.96 3.27
C ILE A 479 12.93 -38.16 4.01
N GLN A 480 13.81 -38.94 3.35
CA GLN A 480 14.46 -40.08 3.99
C GLN A 480 15.39 -39.65 5.13
N ASN A 481 16.15 -38.57 4.95
CA ASN A 481 16.99 -38.02 6.03
C ASN A 481 16.17 -37.50 7.21
N PHE A 482 15.02 -36.86 6.94
CA PHE A 482 14.12 -36.40 8.00
C PHE A 482 13.50 -37.56 8.78
N ILE A 483 13.04 -38.61 8.10
CA ILE A 483 12.50 -39.82 8.75
C ILE A 483 13.58 -40.46 9.64
N LYS A 484 14.81 -40.55 9.14
CA LYS A 484 15.94 -41.10 9.89
C LYS A 484 16.27 -40.26 11.13
N GLU A 485 16.25 -38.93 11.03
CA GLU A 485 16.49 -38.03 12.17
C GLU A 485 15.42 -38.21 13.27
N VAL A 486 14.15 -38.39 12.89
CA VAL A 486 13.07 -38.65 13.85
C VAL A 486 13.22 -40.04 14.49
N ASP A 487 13.56 -41.07 13.71
CA ASP A 487 13.79 -42.43 14.24
C ASP A 487 14.98 -42.47 15.22
N ASP A 488 16.07 -41.76 14.91
CA ASP A 488 17.24 -41.65 15.79
C ASP A 488 16.91 -40.93 17.12
N LEU A 489 16.05 -39.91 17.09
CA LEU A 489 15.55 -39.21 18.28
C LEU A 489 14.62 -40.08 19.13
N LEU A 490 13.81 -40.92 18.49
CA LEU A 490 12.94 -41.88 19.18
C LEU A 490 13.76 -43.02 19.80
N ALA A 491 14.78 -43.52 19.09
CA ALA A 491 15.69 -44.56 19.58
C ALA A 491 16.55 -44.08 20.76
N SER A 492 16.89 -42.79 20.82
CA SER A 492 17.64 -42.17 21.92
C SER A 492 16.78 -41.69 23.10
N GLY A 493 15.46 -41.94 23.06
CA GLY A 493 14.53 -41.61 24.14
C GLY A 493 14.18 -40.12 24.27
N GLN A 494 14.51 -39.30 23.26
CA GLN A 494 14.26 -37.86 23.23
C GLN A 494 12.90 -37.53 22.61
N PHE A 495 11.83 -38.02 23.26
CA PHE A 495 10.47 -37.98 22.71
C PHE A 495 9.93 -36.56 22.48
N ASP A 496 10.31 -35.58 23.31
CA ASP A 496 9.84 -34.20 23.16
C ASP A 496 10.42 -33.53 21.92
N GLN A 497 11.70 -33.77 21.62
CA GLN A 497 12.34 -33.23 20.41
C GLN A 497 11.80 -33.90 19.14
N ALA A 498 11.57 -35.22 19.17
CA ALA A 498 10.92 -35.92 18.07
C ALA A 498 9.50 -35.37 17.79
N ARG A 499 8.74 -35.06 18.86
CA ARG A 499 7.39 -34.50 18.76
C ARG A 499 7.39 -33.07 18.21
N GLU A 500 8.38 -32.26 18.60
CA GLU A 500 8.58 -30.91 18.08
C GLU A 500 8.92 -30.92 16.58
N ARG A 501 9.84 -31.81 16.15
CA ARG A 501 10.16 -32.01 14.74
C ARG A 501 8.94 -32.41 13.90
N LEU A 502 8.09 -33.30 14.41
CA LEU A 502 6.85 -33.70 13.75
C LEU A 502 5.79 -32.58 13.70
N GLN A 503 5.74 -31.70 14.69
CA GLN A 503 4.82 -30.55 14.69
C GLN A 503 5.16 -29.53 13.62
N VAL A 504 6.45 -29.29 13.36
CA VAL A 504 6.91 -28.38 12.30
C VAL A 504 6.40 -28.85 10.92
N VAL A 505 6.47 -30.16 10.64
CA VAL A 505 5.96 -30.72 9.37
C VAL A 505 4.45 -30.64 9.28
N LYS A 506 3.72 -30.89 10.38
CA LYS A 506 2.26 -30.73 10.40
C LYS A 506 1.82 -29.28 10.13
N GLN A 507 2.56 -28.30 10.65
CA GLN A 507 2.28 -26.89 10.38
C GLN A 507 2.58 -26.52 8.92
N LEU A 508 3.64 -27.06 8.34
CA LEU A 508 3.97 -26.84 6.92
C LEU A 508 2.93 -27.47 5.98
N LEU A 509 2.47 -28.68 6.26
CA LEU A 509 1.40 -29.33 5.48
C LEU A 509 0.05 -28.60 5.62
N ALA A 510 -0.22 -28.02 6.79
CA ALA A 510 -1.41 -27.18 7.01
C ALA A 510 -1.34 -25.86 6.22
N LEU A 511 -0.14 -25.35 5.95
CA LEU A 511 0.08 -24.14 5.15
C LEU A 511 0.01 -24.39 3.63
N GLU A 512 0.34 -25.60 3.15
CA GLU A 512 0.19 -25.97 1.74
C GLU A 512 -1.25 -26.41 1.38
N SER A 513 -2.05 -26.81 2.37
CA SER A 513 -3.46 -27.20 2.19
C SER A 513 -4.47 -26.07 2.43
N SER A 514 -4.00 -24.87 2.76
CA SER A 514 -4.78 -23.63 2.95
C SER A 514 -4.51 -22.61 1.86
#